data_AF-A0A7S0DYY0-F1
#
_entry.id   AF-A0A7S0DYY0-F1
#
_cell.length_a   1.000
_cell.length_b   1.000
_cell.length_c   1.000
_cell.angle_alpha   90.00
_cell.angle_beta   90.00
_cell.angle_gamma   90.00
#
_symmetry.space_group_name_H-M   'P 1'
#
loop_
_entity.id
_entity.type
_entity.pdbx_description
1 polymer ?
#
loop_
_entity_poly.entity_id
_entity_poly.type
_entity_poly.pdbx_seq_one_letter_code
_entity_poly.pdbx_strand_id
1 'polypeptide(L)'
;VMVDRVREQQTVDLQTGQPWEAVKLTAFGRDRSLFQFFLDEAHALSLEKQEATTTIYTNWGTEWRPFGSPRRRRPLHSVVLDDGIAEHISEDIAEFVGSAQWYIDRGIPYRRGYLLHGVPGCGKSSFVAAIAGEIGYDICVLNLSDAGLTDDRLSHALSAVPPQALVLLEDVDAAFVQREANDRRVGVTFSGLLNALDGVAAGEERILFMTTNHLERLDPALIRPGRVDVMHNIGPSTPSQLRRMFLKFFPAEEEHAERFVTNIGTSELSMALLQSYFMLYRDSAEQASAASAELAARLQGTKPAQQVMSELAMEFSKPST
;
A
#
# COMPACT_ATOMS: atom_id res chain seq x y z
N VAL A 1 -38.88 -18.05 -6.99
CA VAL A 1 -38.75 -16.58 -6.90
C VAL A 1 -38.61 -16.04 -8.31
N MET A 2 -39.41 -15.05 -8.70
CA MET A 2 -39.30 -14.29 -9.93
C MET A 2 -38.42 -13.07 -9.67
N VAL A 3 -37.51 -12.76 -10.61
CA VAL A 3 -36.54 -11.68 -10.49
C VAL A 3 -36.69 -10.77 -11.70
N ASP A 4 -37.05 -9.52 -11.48
CA ASP A 4 -37.17 -8.49 -12.51
C ASP A 4 -36.09 -7.43 -12.29
N ARG A 5 -35.28 -7.13 -13.33
CA ARG A 5 -34.32 -6.02 -13.32
C ARG A 5 -34.83 -4.93 -14.25
N VAL A 6 -35.01 -3.72 -13.72
CA VAL A 6 -35.53 -2.56 -14.44
C VAL A 6 -34.46 -1.47 -14.49
N ARG A 7 -34.24 -0.91 -15.69
CA ARG A 7 -33.41 0.29 -15.91
C ARG A 7 -34.33 1.47 -16.16
N GLU A 8 -34.24 2.49 -15.32
CA GLU A 8 -34.94 3.76 -15.57
C GLU A 8 -34.12 4.63 -16.51
N GLN A 9 -34.72 5.08 -17.62
CA GLN A 9 -34.02 5.84 -18.66
C GLN A 9 -33.88 7.34 -18.35
N GLN A 10 -34.63 7.85 -17.37
CA GLN A 10 -34.73 9.30 -17.09
C GLN A 10 -33.95 9.74 -15.85
N THR A 11 -33.57 8.80 -15.00
CA THR A 11 -32.85 9.01 -13.74
C THR A 11 -31.46 8.38 -13.88
N VAL A 12 -30.43 9.19 -13.63
CA VAL A 12 -29.03 8.77 -13.69
C VAL A 12 -28.49 8.73 -12.27
N ASP A 13 -27.83 7.63 -11.91
CA ASP A 13 -27.09 7.54 -10.68
C ASP A 13 -25.90 8.53 -10.72
N LEU A 14 -25.95 9.52 -9.83
CA LEU A 14 -24.95 10.58 -9.72
C LEU A 14 -23.56 10.03 -9.32
N GLN A 15 -23.47 8.82 -8.76
CA GLN A 15 -22.21 8.20 -8.35
C GLN A 15 -21.51 7.47 -9.50
N THR A 16 -22.26 6.80 -10.38
CA THR A 16 -21.71 5.94 -11.45
C THR A 16 -21.88 6.52 -12.85
N GLY A 17 -22.72 7.56 -13.02
CA GLY A 17 -23.10 8.11 -14.32
C GLY A 17 -23.95 7.14 -15.16
N GLN A 18 -24.38 6.02 -14.57
CA GLN A 18 -25.21 5.01 -15.24
C GLN A 18 -26.70 5.26 -14.99
N PRO A 19 -27.59 4.79 -15.88
CA PRO A 19 -29.02 4.82 -15.64
C PRO A 19 -29.37 4.08 -14.36
N TRP A 20 -30.30 4.61 -13.57
CA TRP A 20 -30.74 4.01 -12.32
C TRP A 20 -31.25 2.58 -12.56
N GLU A 21 -30.82 1.65 -11.72
CA GLU A 21 -31.22 0.24 -11.80
C GLU A 21 -31.96 -0.20 -10.54
N ALA A 22 -33.05 -0.93 -10.72
CA ALA A 22 -33.80 -1.56 -9.64
C ALA A 22 -33.92 -3.07 -9.89
N VAL A 23 -33.68 -3.86 -8.83
CA VAL A 23 -33.93 -5.31 -8.84
C VAL A 23 -35.14 -5.58 -7.94
N LYS A 24 -36.18 -6.19 -8.51
CA LYS A 24 -37.41 -6.58 -7.81
C LYS A 24 -37.49 -8.10 -7.70
N LEU A 25 -37.54 -8.59 -6.47
CA LEU A 25 -37.73 -10.01 -6.15
C LEU A 25 -39.20 -10.25 -5.79
N THR A 26 -39.86 -11.19 -6.47
CA THR A 26 -41.26 -11.56 -6.23
C THR A 26 -41.36 -13.06 -5.95
N ALA A 27 -42.01 -13.49 -4.87
CA ALA A 27 -42.18 -14.91 -4.54
C ALA A 27 -43.66 -15.22 -4.29
N PHE A 28 -44.07 -16.45 -4.62
CA PHE A 28 -45.40 -16.96 -4.25
C PHE A 28 -45.39 -17.38 -2.79
N GLY A 29 -46.38 -16.94 -2.02
CA GLY A 29 -46.54 -17.30 -0.60
C GLY A 29 -46.54 -16.08 0.33
N ARG A 30 -46.67 -16.34 1.63
CA ARG A 30 -46.65 -15.32 2.70
C ARG A 30 -45.39 -15.39 3.57
N ASP A 31 -44.52 -16.36 3.30
CA ASP A 31 -43.32 -16.57 4.08
C ASP A 31 -42.26 -15.53 3.69
N ARG A 32 -41.97 -14.62 4.63
CA ARG A 32 -40.96 -13.58 4.46
C ARG A 32 -39.55 -14.08 4.76
N SER A 33 -39.41 -15.23 5.42
CA SER A 33 -38.10 -15.79 5.79
C SER A 33 -37.25 -16.12 4.57
N LEU A 34 -37.88 -16.44 3.43
CA LEU A 34 -37.21 -16.71 2.17
C LEU A 34 -36.35 -15.53 1.68
N PHE A 35 -36.84 -14.29 1.82
CA PHE A 35 -36.07 -13.11 1.42
C PHE A 35 -34.98 -12.78 2.43
N GLN A 36 -35.23 -13.00 3.72
CA GLN A 36 -34.21 -12.84 4.75
C GLN A 36 -33.06 -13.82 4.51
N PHE A 37 -33.36 -15.10 4.30
CA PHE A 37 -32.36 -16.12 3.97
C PHE A 37 -31.55 -15.74 2.72
N PHE A 38 -32.21 -15.27 1.65
CA PHE A 38 -31.51 -14.83 0.44
C PHE A 38 -30.59 -13.63 0.70
N LEU A 39 -31.03 -12.65 1.49
CA LEU A 39 -30.20 -11.50 1.85
C LEU A 39 -29.03 -11.92 2.76
N ASP A 40 -29.26 -12.81 3.72
CA ASP A 40 -28.24 -13.34 4.62
C ASP A 40 -27.21 -14.16 3.84
N GLU A 41 -27.65 -14.99 2.87
CA GLU A 41 -26.78 -15.75 1.97
C GLU A 41 -25.97 -14.82 1.05
N ALA A 42 -26.61 -13.80 0.45
CA ALA A 42 -25.93 -12.80 -0.36
C ALA A 42 -24.91 -11.99 0.46
N HIS A 43 -25.24 -11.66 1.71
CA HIS A 43 -24.34 -10.99 2.63
C HIS A 43 -23.18 -11.88 3.05
N ALA A 44 -23.42 -13.17 3.35
CA ALA A 44 -22.38 -14.15 3.64
C ALA A 44 -21.42 -14.33 2.46
N LEU A 45 -21.94 -14.48 1.23
CA LEU A 45 -21.14 -14.54 0.01
C LEU A 45 -20.35 -13.25 -0.26
N SER A 46 -20.92 -12.09 0.10
CA SER A 46 -20.23 -10.80 0.02
C SER A 46 -19.07 -10.72 1.02
N LEU A 47 -19.29 -11.16 2.26
CA LEU A 47 -18.27 -11.22 3.31
C LEU A 47 -17.13 -12.16 2.93
N GLU A 48 -17.43 -13.36 2.43
CA GLU A 48 -16.43 -14.35 2.00
C GLU A 48 -15.55 -13.80 0.85
N LYS A 49 -16.14 -12.98 -0.02
CA LYS A 49 -15.42 -12.30 -1.12
C LYS A 49 -14.61 -11.09 -0.62
N GLN A 50 -15.09 -10.37 0.40
CA GLN A 50 -14.34 -9.31 1.09
C GLN A 50 -13.18 -9.88 1.92
N GLU A 51 -13.34 -11.07 2.51
CA GLU A 51 -12.26 -11.81 3.17
C GLU A 51 -11.11 -12.16 2.21
N ALA A 52 -11.36 -12.20 0.90
CA ALA A 52 -10.34 -12.54 -0.10
C ALA A 52 -9.75 -11.32 -0.83
N THR A 53 -10.32 -10.13 -0.65
CA THR A 53 -9.95 -8.95 -1.43
C THR A 53 -9.66 -7.72 -0.57
N THR A 54 -8.98 -6.75 -1.18
CA THR A 54 -8.72 -5.42 -0.62
C THR A 54 -9.18 -4.40 -1.65
N THR A 55 -10.11 -3.54 -1.24
CA THR A 55 -10.60 -2.43 -2.05
C THR A 55 -9.70 -1.23 -1.86
N ILE A 56 -9.33 -0.59 -2.96
CA ILE A 56 -8.61 0.68 -2.93
C ILE A 56 -9.64 1.79 -3.10
N TYR A 57 -9.61 2.78 -2.23
CA TYR A 57 -10.41 3.99 -2.31
C TYR A 57 -9.51 5.17 -2.68
N THR A 58 -10.04 6.05 -3.54
CA THR A 58 -9.43 7.35 -3.86
C THR A 58 -10.41 8.46 -3.51
N ASN A 59 -9.91 9.60 -3.07
CA ASN A 59 -10.75 10.75 -2.76
C ASN A 59 -11.17 11.45 -4.06
N TRP A 60 -12.49 11.61 -4.27
CA TRP A 60 -13.06 12.33 -5.41
C TRP A 60 -13.96 13.47 -4.89
N GLY A 61 -13.41 14.67 -4.84
CA GLY A 61 -14.10 15.84 -4.30
C GLY A 61 -14.19 15.76 -2.77
N THR A 62 -15.35 15.35 -2.25
CA THR A 62 -15.60 15.21 -0.80
C THR A 62 -15.86 13.76 -0.38
N GLU A 63 -15.86 12.82 -1.32
CA GLU A 63 -16.23 11.42 -1.06
C GLU A 63 -15.07 10.47 -1.34
N TRP A 64 -14.99 9.39 -0.56
CA TRP A 64 -14.17 8.23 -0.89
C TRP A 64 -14.90 7.33 -1.87
N ARG A 65 -14.28 7.04 -3.00
CA ARG A 65 -14.84 6.16 -4.03
C ARG A 65 -13.92 4.98 -4.30
N PRO A 66 -14.46 3.75 -4.47
CA PRO A 66 -13.68 2.62 -4.91
C PRO A 66 -12.97 2.93 -6.23
N PHE A 67 -11.68 2.65 -6.30
CA PHE A 67 -10.84 2.84 -7.47
C PHE A 67 -10.46 1.48 -8.07
N GLY A 68 -11.00 1.21 -9.25
CA GLY A 68 -10.80 -0.07 -9.94
C GLY A 68 -11.55 -1.23 -9.27
N SER A 69 -11.21 -2.45 -9.68
CA SER A 69 -11.77 -3.66 -9.07
C SER A 69 -11.02 -4.02 -7.78
N PRO A 70 -11.71 -4.62 -6.78
CA PRO A 70 -11.06 -5.16 -5.59
C PRO A 70 -9.89 -6.08 -5.98
N ARG A 71 -8.75 -5.88 -5.32
CA ARG A 71 -7.53 -6.64 -5.60
C ARG A 71 -7.47 -7.85 -4.69
N ARG A 72 -6.89 -8.95 -5.17
CA ARG A 72 -6.58 -10.08 -4.27
C ARG A 72 -5.62 -9.61 -3.20
N ARG A 73 -5.83 -10.08 -1.96
CA ARG A 73 -4.94 -9.82 -0.84
C ARG A 73 -3.53 -10.25 -1.21
N ARG A 74 -2.58 -9.35 -1.01
CA ARG A 74 -1.16 -9.64 -1.21
C ARG A 74 -0.65 -10.31 0.07
N PRO A 75 -0.17 -11.56 0.03
CA PRO A 75 0.34 -12.20 1.25
C PRO A 75 1.50 -11.40 1.83
N LEU A 76 1.57 -11.26 3.16
CA LEU A 76 2.59 -10.47 3.85
C LEU A 76 4.02 -10.94 3.49
N HIS A 77 4.23 -12.25 3.49
CA HIS A 77 5.51 -12.89 3.11
C HIS A 77 5.94 -12.62 1.67
N SER A 78 5.05 -12.08 0.82
CA SER A 78 5.42 -11.67 -0.54
C SER A 78 6.24 -10.37 -0.59
N VAL A 79 6.32 -9.62 0.50
CA VAL A 79 7.15 -8.42 0.61
C VAL A 79 8.31 -8.74 1.54
N VAL A 80 9.53 -8.71 0.99
CA VAL A 80 10.74 -9.06 1.74
C VAL A 80 11.36 -7.77 2.30
N LEU A 81 10.92 -7.38 3.49
CA LEU A 81 11.56 -6.32 4.30
C LEU A 81 12.71 -6.90 5.12
N ASP A 82 13.53 -6.04 5.73
CA ASP A 82 14.62 -6.48 6.62
C ASP A 82 14.09 -7.19 7.86
N ASP A 83 14.97 -7.93 8.54
CA ASP A 83 14.59 -8.83 9.63
C ASP A 83 13.92 -8.07 10.79
N GLY A 84 12.75 -8.54 11.23
CA GLY A 84 12.01 -7.99 12.38
C GLY A 84 11.12 -6.78 12.08
N ILE A 85 11.28 -6.10 10.93
CA ILE A 85 10.47 -4.91 10.59
C ILE A 85 9.00 -5.30 10.37
N ALA A 86 8.76 -6.35 9.59
CA ALA A 86 7.41 -6.80 9.24
C ALA A 86 6.68 -7.34 10.47
N GLU A 87 7.39 -8.08 11.32
CA GLU A 87 6.90 -8.65 12.56
C GLU A 87 6.53 -7.54 13.55
N HIS A 88 7.44 -6.59 13.80
CA HIS A 88 7.20 -5.48 14.72
C HIS A 88 5.99 -4.63 14.30
N ILE A 89 5.85 -4.30 13.01
CA ILE A 89 4.69 -3.52 12.55
C ILE A 89 3.40 -4.33 12.67
N SER A 90 3.42 -5.62 12.33
CA SER A 90 2.25 -6.49 12.46
C SER A 90 1.78 -6.62 13.91
N GLU A 91 2.72 -6.82 14.85
CA GLU A 91 2.45 -6.90 16.28
C GLU A 91 1.88 -5.59 16.82
N ASP A 92 2.46 -4.45 16.46
CA ASP A 92 2.00 -3.12 16.88
C ASP A 92 0.57 -2.81 16.39
N ILE A 93 0.26 -3.15 15.12
CA ILE A 93 -1.08 -2.99 14.57
C ILE A 93 -2.08 -3.89 15.29
N ALA A 94 -1.72 -5.16 15.53
CA ALA A 94 -2.60 -6.10 16.23
C ALA A 94 -2.91 -5.64 17.66
N GLU A 95 -1.90 -5.11 18.38
CA GLU A 95 -2.09 -4.52 19.70
C GLU A 95 -2.98 -3.27 19.63
N PHE A 96 -2.74 -2.38 18.67
CA PHE A 96 -3.54 -1.17 18.48
C PHE A 96 -5.01 -1.51 18.22
N VAL A 97 -5.29 -2.40 17.25
CA VAL A 97 -6.65 -2.84 16.90
C VAL A 97 -7.35 -3.50 18.09
N GLY A 98 -6.61 -4.24 18.91
CA GLY A 98 -7.13 -4.91 20.11
C GLY A 98 -7.34 -4.00 21.34
N SER A 99 -6.87 -2.75 21.32
CA SER A 99 -6.81 -1.88 22.50
C SER A 99 -7.76 -0.67 22.48
N ALA A 100 -8.75 -0.64 21.59
CA ALA A 100 -9.73 0.46 21.46
C ALA A 100 -10.29 0.96 22.80
N GLN A 101 -10.79 0.05 23.65
CA GLN A 101 -11.37 0.43 24.95
C GLN A 101 -10.34 1.09 25.89
N TRP A 102 -9.09 0.65 25.85
CA TRP A 102 -8.02 1.21 26.68
C TRP A 102 -7.75 2.68 26.36
N TYR A 103 -7.81 3.05 25.08
CA TYR A 103 -7.69 4.45 24.60
C TYR A 103 -8.88 5.29 25.06
N ILE A 104 -10.10 4.78 24.86
CA ILE A 104 -11.35 5.45 25.23
C ILE A 104 -11.40 5.73 26.73
N ASP A 105 -11.10 4.73 27.57
CA ASP A 105 -11.12 4.84 29.04
C ASP A 105 -10.16 5.92 29.58
N ARG A 106 -9.12 6.25 28.81
CA ARG A 106 -8.09 7.24 29.19
C ARG A 106 -8.28 8.59 28.49
N GLY A 107 -9.30 8.74 27.64
CA GLY A 107 -9.51 9.95 26.85
C GLY A 107 -8.37 10.25 25.88
N ILE A 108 -7.65 9.21 25.43
CA ILE A 108 -6.58 9.34 24.44
C ILE A 108 -7.19 9.11 23.05
N PRO A 109 -6.95 9.99 22.06
CA PRO A 109 -7.44 9.79 20.71
C PRO A 109 -7.03 8.41 20.15
N TYR A 110 -8.00 7.63 19.70
CA TYR A 110 -7.77 6.28 19.18
C TYR A 110 -7.24 6.33 17.73
N ARG A 111 -5.95 6.62 17.61
CA ARG A 111 -5.24 6.76 16.33
C ARG A 111 -3.82 6.21 16.43
N ARG A 112 -3.29 5.73 15.30
CA ARG A 112 -1.94 5.20 15.18
C ARG A 112 -1.30 5.63 13.86
N GLY A 113 -0.15 6.28 13.93
CA GLY A 113 0.61 6.75 12.78
C GLY A 113 1.88 5.94 12.52
N TYR A 114 2.09 5.55 11.28
CA TYR A 114 3.25 4.80 10.80
C TYR A 114 3.98 5.59 9.72
N LEU A 115 5.31 5.68 9.81
CA LEU A 115 6.15 6.28 8.77
C LEU A 115 7.18 5.27 8.25
N LEU A 116 7.08 4.94 6.96
CA LEU A 116 8.08 4.15 6.26
C LEU A 116 8.92 5.09 5.38
N HIS A 117 10.20 5.23 5.70
CA HIS A 117 11.12 6.06 4.92
C HIS A 117 12.25 5.23 4.33
N GLY A 118 12.95 5.71 3.30
CA GLY A 118 14.16 5.06 2.77
C GLY A 118 14.16 4.93 1.24
N VAL A 119 14.98 4.03 0.71
CA VAL A 119 15.32 3.98 -0.72
C VAL A 119 14.07 3.67 -1.59
N PRO A 120 13.90 4.35 -2.74
CA PRO A 120 12.80 4.04 -3.66
C PRO A 120 12.92 2.61 -4.21
N GLY A 121 11.77 1.95 -4.39
CA GLY A 121 11.73 0.58 -4.90
C GLY A 121 12.07 -0.53 -3.90
N CYS A 122 12.18 -0.23 -2.59
CA CYS A 122 12.42 -1.25 -1.55
C CYS A 122 11.14 -1.80 -0.89
N GLY A 123 9.95 -1.47 -1.40
CA GLY A 123 8.71 -2.14 -0.99
C GLY A 123 7.85 -1.41 0.04
N LYS A 124 8.10 -0.13 0.34
CA LYS A 124 7.28 0.69 1.28
C LYS A 124 5.77 0.59 1.02
N SER A 125 5.28 1.06 -0.12
CA SER A 125 3.84 0.97 -0.47
C SER A 125 3.36 -0.47 -0.67
N SER A 126 4.24 -1.35 -1.15
CA SER A 126 3.92 -2.78 -1.30
C SER A 126 3.63 -3.44 0.04
N PHE A 127 4.36 -3.07 1.09
CA PHE A 127 4.16 -3.56 2.45
C PHE A 127 2.85 -3.04 3.03
N VAL A 128 2.53 -1.74 2.86
CA VAL A 128 1.23 -1.18 3.29
C VAL A 128 0.06 -1.93 2.66
N ALA A 129 0.16 -2.26 1.37
CA ALA A 129 -0.88 -3.04 0.70
C ALA A 129 -0.99 -4.48 1.22
N ALA A 130 0.12 -5.09 1.63
CA ALA A 130 0.14 -6.44 2.16
C ALA A 130 -0.41 -6.48 3.60
N ILE A 131 -0.02 -5.53 4.46
CA ILE A 131 -0.50 -5.47 5.84
C ILE A 131 -1.99 -5.13 5.91
N ALA A 132 -2.50 -4.26 5.03
CA ALA A 132 -3.94 -4.00 4.90
C ALA A 132 -4.72 -5.29 4.62
N GLY A 133 -4.23 -6.10 3.66
CA GLY A 133 -4.84 -7.39 3.34
C GLY A 133 -4.78 -8.40 4.49
N GLU A 134 -3.69 -8.41 5.27
CA GLU A 134 -3.51 -9.29 6.42
C GLU A 134 -4.54 -8.98 7.53
N ILE A 135 -4.71 -7.69 7.86
CA ILE A 135 -5.67 -7.26 8.90
C ILE A 135 -7.11 -7.16 8.39
N GLY A 136 -7.34 -7.41 7.09
CA GLY A 136 -8.67 -7.33 6.46
C GLY A 136 -9.20 -5.92 6.27
N TYR A 137 -8.31 -4.92 6.16
CA TYR A 137 -8.68 -3.53 5.95
C TYR A 137 -8.59 -3.14 4.48
N ASP A 138 -9.46 -2.22 4.07
CA ASP A 138 -9.35 -1.52 2.79
C ASP A 138 -8.32 -0.38 2.85
N ILE A 139 -7.94 0.17 1.70
CA ILE A 139 -6.89 1.20 1.62
C ILE A 139 -7.45 2.48 1.03
N CYS A 140 -7.41 3.56 1.79
CA CYS A 140 -7.71 4.92 1.36
C CYS A 140 -6.43 5.63 0.93
N VAL A 141 -6.19 5.72 -0.38
CA VAL A 141 -4.99 6.38 -0.93
C VAL A 141 -5.25 7.86 -1.15
N LEU A 142 -4.39 8.70 -0.58
CA LEU A 142 -4.45 10.15 -0.73
C LEU A 142 -3.10 10.67 -1.24
N ASN A 143 -3.14 11.33 -2.41
CA ASN A 143 -1.98 11.96 -3.01
C ASN A 143 -1.96 13.45 -2.69
N LEU A 144 -0.99 13.88 -1.88
CA LEU A 144 -0.86 15.28 -1.45
C LEU A 144 -0.44 16.23 -2.58
N SER A 145 0.06 15.69 -3.69
CA SER A 145 0.47 16.46 -4.88
C SER A 145 -0.71 16.82 -5.79
N ASP A 146 -1.94 16.35 -5.51
CA ASP A 146 -3.12 16.75 -6.28
C ASP A 146 -3.34 18.27 -6.17
N ALA A 147 -3.39 18.95 -7.32
CA ALA A 147 -3.61 20.38 -7.42
C ALA A 147 -4.99 20.82 -6.90
N GLY A 148 -5.97 19.92 -6.89
CA GLY A 148 -7.32 20.17 -6.38
C GLY A 148 -7.47 19.98 -4.87
N LEU A 149 -6.43 19.49 -4.19
CA LEU A 149 -6.48 19.15 -2.77
C LEU A 149 -6.03 20.34 -1.90
N THR A 150 -6.96 20.90 -1.13
CA THR A 150 -6.74 21.99 -0.17
C THR A 150 -6.70 21.46 1.27
N ASP A 151 -6.29 22.31 2.22
CA ASP A 151 -6.29 21.98 3.66
C ASP A 151 -7.67 21.50 4.16
N ASP A 152 -8.74 22.22 3.78
CA ASP A 152 -10.11 21.86 4.16
C ASP A 152 -10.55 20.52 3.57
N ARG A 153 -10.19 20.25 2.30
CA ARG A 153 -10.51 18.99 1.64
C ARG A 153 -9.73 17.82 2.24
N LEU A 154 -8.47 18.03 2.60
CA LEU A 154 -7.67 17.03 3.30
C LEU A 154 -8.27 16.70 4.65
N SER A 155 -8.62 17.72 5.45
CA SER A 155 -9.28 17.54 6.74
C SER A 155 -10.59 16.77 6.60
N HIS A 156 -11.41 17.14 5.62
CA HIS A 156 -12.65 16.43 5.32
C HIS A 156 -12.41 14.97 4.91
N ALA A 157 -11.48 14.71 3.98
CA ALA A 157 -11.14 13.38 3.52
C ALA A 157 -10.71 12.48 4.68
N LEU A 158 -9.86 12.98 5.58
CA LEU A 158 -9.42 12.24 6.76
C LEU A 158 -10.54 12.02 7.78
N SER A 159 -11.50 12.93 7.90
CA SER A 159 -12.67 12.77 8.78
C SER A 159 -13.71 11.77 8.27
N ALA A 160 -13.76 11.55 6.95
CA ALA A 160 -14.78 10.76 6.28
C ALA A 160 -14.28 9.38 5.81
N VAL A 161 -13.18 8.88 6.39
CA VAL A 161 -12.61 7.57 6.02
C VAL A 161 -13.63 6.46 6.34
N PRO A 162 -13.88 5.52 5.40
CA PRO A 162 -14.77 4.38 5.65
C PRO A 162 -14.30 3.53 6.85
N PRO A 163 -15.23 2.85 7.56
CA PRO A 163 -14.86 1.88 8.60
C PRO A 163 -13.94 0.79 8.04
N GLN A 164 -13.06 0.24 8.89
CA GLN A 164 -12.10 -0.83 8.52
C GLN A 164 -11.24 -0.47 7.28
N ALA A 165 -10.84 0.80 7.17
CA ALA A 165 -9.89 1.24 6.16
C ALA A 165 -8.70 1.93 6.81
N LEU A 166 -7.50 1.68 6.28
CA LEU A 166 -6.32 2.46 6.62
C LEU A 166 -6.09 3.56 5.60
N VAL A 167 -5.49 4.67 6.04
CA VAL A 167 -5.12 5.78 5.15
C VAL A 167 -3.66 5.63 4.73
N LEU A 168 -3.38 5.76 3.44
CA LEU A 168 -2.04 5.80 2.88
C LEU A 168 -1.77 7.17 2.25
N LEU A 169 -0.81 7.90 2.80
CA LEU A 169 -0.22 9.10 2.19
C LEU A 169 1.10 8.70 1.51
N GLU A 170 1.12 8.72 0.19
CA GLU A 170 2.33 8.39 -0.58
C GLU A 170 3.20 9.62 -0.86
N ASP A 171 4.51 9.41 -0.84
CA ASP A 171 5.55 10.39 -1.20
C ASP A 171 5.31 11.77 -0.54
N VAL A 172 5.13 11.76 0.78
CA VAL A 172 4.76 12.97 1.55
C VAL A 172 5.78 14.10 1.39
N ASP A 173 7.04 13.80 1.08
CA ASP A 173 8.09 14.81 0.82
C ASP A 173 7.89 15.55 -0.52
N ALA A 174 7.37 14.87 -1.54
CA ALA A 174 7.24 15.44 -2.88
C ALA A 174 6.22 16.59 -2.94
N ALA A 175 5.16 16.49 -2.12
CA ALA A 175 4.09 17.48 -2.06
C ALA A 175 4.55 18.86 -1.56
N PHE A 176 5.61 18.91 -0.77
CA PHE A 176 6.10 20.15 -0.15
C PHE A 176 7.27 20.76 -0.92
N VAL A 177 8.16 19.95 -1.51
CA VAL A 177 9.29 20.45 -2.33
C VAL A 177 8.83 21.16 -3.61
N GLN A 178 7.80 20.64 -4.29
CA GLN A 178 7.30 21.24 -5.54
C GLN A 178 6.68 22.63 -5.35
N ARG A 179 6.34 23.00 -4.11
CA ARG A 179 5.63 24.24 -3.77
C ARG A 179 6.53 25.34 -3.21
N GLU A 180 7.74 25.03 -2.76
CA GLU A 180 8.75 26.06 -2.48
C GLU A 180 9.24 26.74 -3.78
N ALA A 181 9.24 26.01 -4.90
CA ALA A 181 9.70 26.51 -6.20
C ALA A 181 8.61 27.24 -7.02
N ASN A 182 7.34 27.03 -6.70
CA ASN A 182 6.20 27.65 -7.39
C ASN A 182 5.36 28.40 -6.36
N ASP A 183 5.26 29.72 -6.49
CA ASP A 183 4.49 30.67 -5.66
C ASP A 183 2.95 30.47 -5.72
N ARG A 184 2.49 29.22 -5.87
CA ARG A 184 1.09 28.81 -5.91
C ARG A 184 0.62 28.48 -4.49
N ARG A 185 -0.08 29.44 -3.89
CA ARG A 185 -0.84 29.33 -2.62
C ARG A 185 -2.03 28.34 -2.66
N VAL A 186 -2.15 27.52 -3.70
CA VAL A 186 -3.31 26.64 -3.92
C VAL A 186 -2.85 25.20 -3.76
N GLY A 187 -3.13 24.63 -2.58
CA GLY A 187 -2.82 23.26 -2.23
C GLY A 187 -2.70 23.04 -0.73
N VAL A 188 -2.56 21.79 -0.30
CA VAL A 188 -2.22 21.41 1.08
C VAL A 188 -0.95 22.13 1.59
N THR A 189 -1.07 22.85 2.71
CA THR A 189 0.06 23.44 3.44
C THR A 189 0.59 22.45 4.49
N PHE A 190 1.83 22.64 4.95
CA PHE A 190 2.37 21.80 6.02
C PHE A 190 1.53 21.92 7.31
N SER A 191 1.18 23.16 7.69
CA SER A 191 0.25 23.42 8.81
C SER A 191 -1.11 22.77 8.60
N GLY A 192 -1.63 22.77 7.37
CA GLY A 192 -2.87 22.10 7.00
C GLY A 192 -2.82 20.59 7.18
N LEU A 193 -1.75 19.94 6.69
CA LEU A 193 -1.51 18.52 6.95
C LEU A 193 -1.45 18.24 8.45
N LEU A 194 -0.65 18.99 9.21
CA LEU A 194 -0.52 18.80 10.65
C LEU A 194 -1.89 18.87 11.34
N ASN A 195 -2.65 19.93 11.08
CA ASN A 195 -3.98 20.14 11.67
C ASN A 195 -4.96 19.04 11.25
N ALA A 196 -4.83 18.47 10.06
CA ALA A 196 -5.70 17.38 9.61
C ALA A 196 -5.34 16.02 10.28
N LEU A 197 -4.09 15.86 10.72
CA LEU A 197 -3.63 14.66 11.43
C LEU A 197 -4.03 14.64 12.91
N ASP A 198 -3.87 15.76 13.62
CA ASP A 198 -4.05 15.81 15.08
C ASP A 198 -5.09 16.83 15.59
N GLY A 199 -5.70 17.59 14.68
CA GLY A 199 -6.70 18.59 15.04
C GLY A 199 -7.95 18.00 15.68
N VAL A 200 -8.73 18.87 16.33
CA VAL A 200 -9.96 18.50 17.07
C VAL A 200 -11.03 17.88 16.16
N ALA A 201 -10.98 18.15 14.85
CA ALA A 201 -11.88 17.58 13.85
C ALA A 201 -11.38 16.27 13.22
N ALA A 202 -10.23 15.74 13.66
CA ALA A 202 -9.75 14.46 13.17
C ALA A 202 -10.68 13.33 13.64
N GLY A 203 -11.15 12.51 12.71
CA GLY A 203 -11.95 11.32 13.01
C GLY A 203 -11.24 10.35 13.96
N GLU A 204 -12.03 9.68 14.80
CA GLU A 204 -11.58 8.61 15.70
C GLU A 204 -11.39 7.30 14.93
N GLU A 205 -10.67 6.32 15.51
CA GLU A 205 -10.37 5.02 14.92
C GLU A 205 -9.61 5.11 13.58
N ARG A 206 -8.34 5.52 13.64
CA ARG A 206 -7.53 5.72 12.43
C ARG A 206 -6.17 5.05 12.47
N ILE A 207 -5.89 4.24 11.45
CA ILE A 207 -4.54 3.78 11.10
C ILE A 207 -4.06 4.60 9.91
N LEU A 208 -2.93 5.30 10.07
CA LEU A 208 -2.32 6.12 9.03
C LEU A 208 -0.93 5.60 8.68
N PHE A 209 -0.70 5.31 7.40
CA PHE A 209 0.62 5.07 6.85
C PHE A 209 1.07 6.26 6.01
N MET A 210 2.30 6.70 6.25
CA MET A 210 3.00 7.66 5.42
C MET A 210 4.23 7.00 4.81
N THR A 211 4.50 7.29 3.55
CA THR A 211 5.74 6.86 2.89
C THR A 211 6.53 8.06 2.38
N THR A 212 7.86 7.99 2.50
CA THR A 212 8.75 9.02 1.95
C THR A 212 10.06 8.41 1.47
N ASN A 213 10.69 9.03 0.49
CA ASN A 213 12.06 8.68 0.09
C ASN A 213 13.12 9.54 0.80
N HIS A 214 12.69 10.65 1.44
CA HIS A 214 13.56 11.70 1.94
C HIS A 214 13.10 12.17 3.34
N LEU A 215 13.49 11.42 4.37
CA LEU A 215 13.13 11.73 5.76
C LEU A 215 13.61 13.14 6.16
N GLU A 216 14.78 13.55 5.68
CA GLU A 216 15.42 14.83 5.95
C GLU A 216 14.62 16.04 5.43
N ARG A 217 13.65 15.82 4.54
CA ARG A 217 12.78 16.86 4.00
C ARG A 217 11.49 17.04 4.79
N LEU A 218 11.22 16.16 5.75
CA LEU A 218 10.03 16.26 6.59
C LEU A 218 10.30 17.19 7.76
N ASP A 219 9.37 18.11 8.01
CA ASP A 219 9.49 18.99 9.17
C ASP A 219 9.32 18.15 10.47
N PRO A 220 10.21 18.35 11.47
CA PRO A 220 10.21 17.59 12.72
C PRO A 220 8.89 17.58 13.50
N ALA A 221 8.00 18.54 13.25
CA ALA A 221 6.67 18.56 13.83
C ALA A 221 5.78 17.42 13.31
N LEU A 222 5.96 16.95 12.07
CA LEU A 222 5.18 15.84 11.51
C LEU A 222 5.45 14.52 12.23
N ILE A 223 6.71 14.30 12.63
CA ILE A 223 7.18 13.03 13.21
C ILE A 223 7.05 12.92 14.73
N ARG A 224 6.29 13.82 15.36
CA ARG A 224 6.07 13.77 16.81
C ARG A 224 5.13 12.61 17.20
N PRO A 225 5.31 12.02 18.41
CA PRO A 225 4.36 11.06 18.95
C PRO A 225 2.91 11.57 18.93
N GLY A 226 1.97 10.70 18.59
CA GLY A 226 0.57 11.04 18.34
C GLY A 226 0.24 11.48 16.90
N ARG A 227 1.27 11.71 16.06
CA ARG A 227 1.19 11.85 14.59
C ARG A 227 1.93 10.70 13.88
N VAL A 228 3.15 10.40 14.35
CA VAL A 228 3.92 9.22 13.99
C VAL A 228 4.33 8.52 15.27
N ASP A 229 3.82 7.31 15.46
CA ASP A 229 4.07 6.48 16.65
C ASP A 229 5.10 5.40 16.35
N VAL A 230 5.10 4.87 15.12
CA VAL A 230 6.07 3.86 14.64
C VAL A 230 6.77 4.37 13.40
N MET A 231 8.10 4.30 13.38
CA MET A 231 8.91 4.73 12.24
C MET A 231 9.96 3.66 11.92
N HIS A 232 10.05 3.29 10.64
CA HIS A 232 11.03 2.32 10.15
C HIS A 232 11.73 2.80 8.87
N ASN A 233 13.03 2.55 8.82
CA ASN A 233 13.85 2.78 7.63
C ASN A 233 13.85 1.52 6.75
N ILE A 234 13.40 1.67 5.51
CA ILE A 234 13.42 0.65 4.47
C ILE A 234 14.58 0.97 3.53
N GLY A 235 15.75 0.47 3.91
CA GLY A 235 17.04 0.69 3.24
C GLY A 235 17.25 -0.16 1.97
N PRO A 236 18.46 -0.11 1.40
CA PRO A 236 18.87 -1.07 0.37
C PRO A 236 18.89 -2.50 0.94
N SER A 237 18.92 -3.49 0.04
CA SER A 237 18.84 -4.90 0.41
C SER A 237 19.97 -5.36 1.34
N THR A 238 19.60 -6.05 2.42
CA THR A 238 20.54 -6.74 3.32
C THR A 238 20.87 -8.15 2.79
N PRO A 239 21.95 -8.79 3.25
CA PRO A 239 22.25 -10.19 2.91
C PRO A 239 21.10 -11.15 3.19
N SER A 240 20.38 -10.94 4.30
CA SER A 240 19.16 -11.70 4.63
C SER A 240 18.08 -11.49 3.58
N GLN A 241 17.82 -10.25 3.17
CA GLN A 241 16.84 -9.95 2.12
C GLN A 241 17.24 -10.52 0.75
N LEU A 242 18.52 -10.46 0.39
CA LEU A 242 19.04 -11.06 -0.85
C LEU A 242 18.74 -12.56 -0.89
N ARG A 243 19.07 -13.26 0.20
CA ARG A 243 18.81 -14.70 0.35
C ARG A 243 17.32 -15.03 0.27
N ARG A 244 16.50 -14.32 1.06
CA ARG A 244 15.04 -14.53 1.11
C ARG A 244 14.38 -14.24 -0.23
N MET A 245 14.81 -13.19 -0.93
CA MET A 245 14.28 -12.87 -2.25
C MET A 245 14.72 -13.89 -3.31
N PHE A 246 15.96 -14.37 -3.26
CA PHE A 246 16.45 -15.42 -4.16
C PHE A 246 15.63 -16.70 -4.00
N LEU A 247 15.50 -17.22 -2.77
CA LEU A 247 14.76 -18.45 -2.47
C LEU A 247 13.25 -18.33 -2.75
N LYS A 248 12.73 -17.11 -2.77
CA LYS A 248 11.34 -16.86 -3.18
C LYS A 248 11.15 -17.04 -4.69
N PHE A 249 12.13 -16.67 -5.51
CA PHE A 249 12.10 -16.88 -6.96
C PHE A 249 12.51 -18.30 -7.34
N PHE A 250 13.46 -18.88 -6.61
CA PHE A 250 14.04 -20.19 -6.86
C PHE A 250 13.96 -21.05 -5.57
N PRO A 251 12.81 -21.69 -5.29
CA PRO A 251 12.63 -22.49 -4.10
C PRO A 251 13.59 -23.68 -4.04
N ALA A 252 14.08 -24.02 -2.84
CA ALA A 252 14.99 -25.15 -2.58
C ALA A 252 16.37 -25.08 -3.26
N GLU A 253 16.83 -23.88 -3.61
CA GLU A 253 18.12 -23.64 -4.25
C GLU A 253 19.10 -22.95 -3.27
N GLU A 254 19.32 -23.54 -2.08
CA GLU A 254 20.11 -22.91 -1.01
C GLU A 254 21.55 -22.64 -1.42
N GLU A 255 22.21 -23.56 -2.10
CA GLU A 255 23.60 -23.40 -2.54
C GLU A 255 23.76 -22.19 -3.49
N HIS A 256 22.83 -22.06 -4.44
CA HIS A 256 22.82 -20.94 -5.38
C HIS A 256 22.47 -19.62 -4.69
N ALA A 257 21.61 -19.64 -3.67
CA ALA A 257 21.31 -18.46 -2.86
C ALA A 257 22.55 -17.98 -2.10
N GLU A 258 23.30 -18.87 -1.45
CA GLU A 258 24.53 -18.51 -0.72
C GLU A 258 25.60 -17.96 -1.67
N ARG A 259 25.75 -18.57 -2.85
CA ARG A 259 26.65 -18.06 -3.91
C ARG A 259 26.24 -16.66 -4.36
N PHE A 260 24.95 -16.43 -4.58
CA PHE A 260 24.43 -15.12 -4.99
C PHE A 260 24.70 -14.05 -3.92
N VAL A 261 24.38 -14.34 -2.66
CA VAL A 261 24.63 -13.43 -1.52
C VAL A 261 26.11 -13.11 -1.39
N THR A 262 26.98 -14.12 -1.49
CA THR A 262 28.44 -13.95 -1.40
C THR A 262 28.99 -13.06 -2.50
N ASN A 263 28.50 -13.24 -3.74
CA ASN A 263 28.96 -12.46 -4.89
C ASN A 263 28.48 -11.00 -4.83
N ILE A 264 27.21 -10.78 -4.47
CA ILE A 264 26.64 -9.42 -4.42
C ILE A 264 27.18 -8.63 -3.21
N GLY A 265 27.41 -9.31 -2.08
CA GLY A 265 27.92 -8.70 -0.86
C GLY A 265 26.99 -7.59 -0.33
N THR A 266 27.57 -6.43 0.01
CA THR A 266 26.85 -5.27 0.55
C THR A 266 26.46 -4.24 -0.53
N SER A 267 26.30 -4.65 -1.78
CA SER A 267 25.95 -3.73 -2.86
C SER A 267 24.57 -3.09 -2.62
N GLU A 268 24.43 -1.79 -2.86
CA GLU A 268 23.19 -1.04 -2.67
C GLU A 268 22.16 -1.35 -3.78
N LEU A 269 21.57 -2.54 -3.73
CA LEU A 269 20.48 -2.92 -4.62
C LEU A 269 19.13 -2.69 -3.94
N SER A 270 18.18 -2.13 -4.67
CA SER A 270 16.78 -2.09 -4.23
C SER A 270 16.08 -3.41 -4.55
N MET A 271 15.03 -3.71 -3.79
CA MET A 271 14.24 -4.93 -3.99
C MET A 271 13.59 -4.99 -5.39
N ALA A 272 13.23 -3.84 -5.97
CA ALA A 272 12.72 -3.77 -7.33
C ALA A 272 13.77 -4.18 -8.38
N LEU A 273 15.02 -3.73 -8.24
CA LEU A 273 16.10 -4.11 -9.16
C LEU A 273 16.43 -5.60 -9.04
N LEU A 274 16.45 -6.13 -7.82
CA LEU A 274 16.60 -7.58 -7.59
C LEU A 274 15.47 -8.38 -8.25
N GLN A 275 14.23 -7.92 -8.11
CA GLN A 275 13.09 -8.56 -8.77
C GLN A 275 13.28 -8.57 -10.29
N SER A 276 13.67 -7.45 -10.89
CA SER A 276 13.95 -7.37 -12.32
C SER A 276 15.09 -8.31 -12.73
N TYR A 277 16.15 -8.41 -11.94
CA TYR A 277 17.26 -9.34 -12.18
C TYR A 277 16.77 -10.79 -12.21
N PHE A 278 16.06 -11.24 -11.18
CA PHE A 278 15.56 -12.62 -11.13
C PHE A 278 14.55 -12.93 -12.23
N MET A 279 13.79 -11.95 -12.71
CA MET A 279 12.91 -12.12 -13.87
C MET A 279 13.66 -12.43 -15.18
N LEU A 280 14.88 -11.92 -15.36
CA LEU A 280 15.71 -12.25 -16.53
C LEU A 280 16.14 -13.73 -16.53
N TYR A 281 16.35 -14.29 -15.34
CA TYR A 281 16.81 -15.66 -15.13
C TYR A 281 15.71 -16.56 -14.56
N ARG A 282 14.42 -16.24 -14.80
CA ARG A 282 13.26 -16.84 -14.12
C ARG A 282 13.21 -18.38 -14.15
N ASP A 283 13.89 -19.00 -15.11
CA ASP A 283 13.87 -20.44 -15.36
C ASP A 283 15.17 -21.15 -14.87
N SER A 284 16.18 -20.44 -14.34
CA SER A 284 17.46 -21.03 -13.92
C SER A 284 18.15 -20.30 -12.77
N ALA A 285 18.10 -20.92 -11.57
CA ALA A 285 18.84 -20.48 -10.38
C ALA A 285 20.37 -20.56 -10.58
N GLU A 286 20.85 -21.56 -11.30
CA GLU A 286 22.25 -21.72 -11.65
C GLU A 286 22.76 -20.53 -12.45
N GLN A 287 22.06 -20.12 -13.51
CA GLN A 287 22.46 -18.98 -14.33
C GLN A 287 22.39 -17.66 -13.54
N ALA A 288 21.34 -17.47 -12.72
CA ALA A 288 21.21 -16.31 -11.85
C ALA A 288 22.39 -16.23 -10.85
N SER A 289 22.76 -17.33 -10.20
CA SER A 289 23.87 -17.34 -9.26
C SER A 289 25.23 -17.23 -9.95
N ALA A 290 25.40 -17.79 -11.15
CA ALA A 290 26.65 -17.70 -11.91
C ALA A 290 26.93 -16.28 -12.42
N ALA A 291 25.91 -15.59 -12.91
CA ALA A 291 26.03 -14.21 -13.43
C ALA A 291 26.13 -13.14 -12.33
N SER A 292 25.87 -13.50 -11.07
CA SER A 292 25.87 -12.54 -9.96
C SER A 292 27.22 -11.89 -9.67
N ALA A 293 28.33 -12.58 -9.94
CA ALA A 293 29.68 -12.00 -9.82
C ALA A 293 29.92 -10.88 -10.83
N GLU A 294 29.43 -11.05 -12.06
CA GLU A 294 29.49 -10.01 -13.08
C GLU A 294 28.59 -8.84 -12.72
N LEU A 295 27.38 -9.10 -12.24
CA LEU A 295 26.49 -8.05 -11.73
C LEU A 295 27.18 -7.24 -10.63
N ALA A 296 27.79 -7.90 -9.64
CA ALA A 296 28.52 -7.24 -8.55
C ALA A 296 29.65 -6.35 -9.09
N ALA A 297 30.43 -6.83 -10.05
CA ALA A 297 31.49 -6.04 -10.69
C ALA A 297 30.93 -4.81 -11.41
N ARG A 298 29.79 -4.93 -12.11
CA ARG A 298 29.12 -3.80 -12.77
C ARG A 298 28.59 -2.78 -11.77
N LEU A 299 28.11 -3.21 -10.60
CA LEU A 299 27.59 -2.35 -9.52
C LEU A 299 28.68 -1.58 -8.77
N GLN A 300 29.91 -2.07 -8.73
CA GLN A 300 31.06 -1.36 -8.16
C GLN A 300 31.56 -0.21 -9.05
N GLY A 301 31.06 -0.11 -10.29
CA GLY A 301 31.37 0.99 -11.20
C GLY A 301 30.72 2.31 -10.80
N THR A 302 30.98 3.37 -11.57
CA THR A 302 30.39 4.69 -11.34
C THR A 302 28.95 4.82 -11.87
N LYS A 303 28.43 3.78 -12.53
CA LYS A 303 27.09 3.80 -13.12
C LYS A 303 26.02 3.55 -12.04
N PRO A 304 24.87 4.25 -12.08
CA PRO A 304 23.74 3.93 -11.21
C PRO A 304 23.26 2.48 -11.42
N ALA A 305 22.87 1.80 -10.34
CA ALA A 305 22.40 0.41 -10.39
C ALA A 305 21.24 0.20 -11.39
N GLN A 306 20.34 1.18 -11.53
CA GLN A 306 19.26 1.14 -12.50
C GLN A 306 19.76 1.13 -13.96
N GLN A 307 20.85 1.85 -14.25
CA GLN A 307 21.46 1.84 -15.57
C GLN A 307 22.12 0.47 -15.85
N VAL A 308 22.84 -0.08 -14.87
CA VAL A 308 23.43 -1.43 -14.97
C VAL A 308 22.36 -2.48 -15.29
N MET A 309 21.21 -2.43 -14.61
CA MET A 309 20.10 -3.35 -14.85
C MET A 309 19.44 -3.18 -16.22
N SER A 310 19.33 -1.96 -16.72
CA SER A 310 18.82 -1.68 -18.07
C SER A 310 19.72 -2.26 -19.16
N GLU A 311 21.04 -2.09 -19.02
CA GLU A 311 22.04 -2.65 -19.94
C GLU A 311 21.98 -4.18 -19.98
N LEU A 312 21.89 -4.82 -18.81
CA LEU A 312 21.70 -6.28 -18.70
C LEU A 312 20.43 -6.74 -19.42
N ALA A 313 19.29 -6.08 -19.21
CA ALA A 313 18.04 -6.45 -19.88
C ALA A 313 18.11 -6.33 -21.41
N MET A 314 18.84 -5.33 -21.93
CA MET A 314 19.07 -5.18 -23.37
C MET A 314 19.95 -6.30 -23.93
N GLU A 315 20.96 -6.75 -23.18
CA GLU A 315 21.81 -7.89 -23.58
C GLU A 315 20.99 -9.18 -23.69
N PHE A 316 20.09 -9.44 -22.73
CA PHE A 316 19.17 -10.58 -22.76
C PHE A 316 18.16 -10.56 -23.91
N SER A 317 17.81 -9.37 -24.42
CA SER A 317 16.82 -9.21 -25.48
C SER A 317 17.42 -9.37 -26.89
N LYS A 318 18.75 -9.44 -27.02
CA LYS A 318 19.39 -9.66 -28.33
C LYS A 318 19.18 -11.12 -28.76
N PRO A 319 18.74 -11.39 -30.00
CA PRO A 319 18.66 -12.76 -30.49
C PRO A 319 20.04 -13.39 -30.46
N SER A 320 20.13 -14.60 -29.89
CA SER A 320 21.33 -15.42 -29.94
C SER A 320 21.73 -15.64 -31.40
N THR A 321 22.83 -15.01 -31.79
CA THR A 321 23.49 -15.14 -33.11
C THR A 321 24.05 -16.52 -33.32
#